data_AF-A0A0X3PEM3-F1
#
_entry.id   AF-A0A0X3PEM3-F1
#
_cell.length_a   1.000
_cell.length_b   1.000
_cell.length_c   1.000
_cell.angle_alpha   90.00
_cell.angle_beta   90.00
_cell.angle_gamma   90.00
#
_symmetry.space_group_name_H-M   'P 1'
#
loop_
_entity.id
_entity.type
_entity.pdbx_description
1 polymer ?
#
loop_
_entity_poly.entity_id
_entity_poly.type
_entity_poly.pdbx_seq_one_letter_code
_entity_poly.pdbx_strand_id
1 'polypeptide(L)'
;MLAKTTLKPELRSVFSSDSLGITSVDADAFATGHYAQNSFGNFLERRLSRPESEMPLLLRSADPVKDQTFWLCTVAAKYLQCAMFPVGKLTKPVVKEIAREIGLDKIVARRESMGICFIGKRKFRDFIDNYIEPRPGIFKDYETGEVLGEHSGVHHFTLGQRVPGITKGQVPFYIAKLIASSQEISVVRGATHPALFMRRCLTEPPIWVSGYAPKLPSSDYSFQWQNKWRAVPALIAPISDSSGLSICLEKPMRCVASGQHAALYHRNVCLGGAVIRKSISLAEEGLTEPYTGWCVSDYELGYKTTN
;
A
#
# COMPACT_ATOMS: atom_id res chain seq x y z
N MET A 1 8.19 20.43 -3.64
CA MET A 1 8.92 21.64 -4.04
C MET A 1 9.45 21.43 -5.44
N LEU A 2 9.39 22.44 -6.30
CA LEU A 2 9.94 22.39 -7.65
C LEU A 2 11.40 22.87 -7.57
N ALA A 3 12.32 22.16 -8.21
CA ALA A 3 13.74 22.46 -8.18
C ALA A 3 14.21 22.85 -9.59
N LYS A 4 14.76 24.05 -9.74
CA LYS A 4 15.61 24.38 -10.89
C LYS A 4 16.97 23.75 -10.63
N THR A 5 17.40 22.89 -11.54
CA THR A 5 18.73 22.31 -11.50
C THR A 5 19.59 22.99 -12.57
N THR A 6 20.91 22.96 -12.45
CA THR A 6 21.85 23.47 -13.47
C THR A 6 21.93 22.56 -14.69
N LEU A 7 20.80 21.98 -15.11
CA LEU A 7 20.73 21.03 -16.22
C LEU A 7 20.82 21.75 -17.57
N LYS A 8 21.55 21.13 -18.51
CA LYS A 8 21.70 21.64 -19.87
C LYS A 8 20.34 21.64 -20.61
N PRO A 9 20.08 22.61 -21.50
CA PRO A 9 18.80 22.74 -22.23
C PRO A 9 18.35 21.49 -22.98
N GLU A 10 19.29 20.72 -23.48
CA GLU A 10 19.13 19.47 -24.25
C GLU A 10 18.50 18.34 -23.41
N LEU A 11 18.63 18.41 -22.07
CA LEU A 11 18.05 17.48 -21.11
C LEU A 11 16.69 17.95 -20.58
N ARG A 12 16.23 19.14 -20.97
CA ARG A 12 14.89 19.67 -20.66
C ARG A 12 13.81 19.11 -21.57
N SER A 13 14.16 18.40 -22.63
CA SER A 13 13.27 17.93 -23.69
C SER A 13 12.17 16.95 -23.24
N VAL A 14 12.28 16.36 -22.04
CA VAL A 14 11.20 15.55 -21.44
C VAL A 14 10.04 16.43 -20.92
N PHE A 15 10.27 17.74 -20.75
CA PHE A 15 9.26 18.74 -20.39
C PHE A 15 8.58 19.38 -21.61
N SER A 16 8.19 18.58 -22.61
CA SER A 16 7.13 19.03 -23.51
C SER A 16 5.86 19.20 -22.67
N SER A 17 5.33 20.43 -22.68
CA SER A 17 4.22 20.96 -21.88
C SER A 17 2.94 20.12 -21.86
N ASP A 18 2.84 19.14 -22.76
CA ASP A 18 1.55 18.52 -23.08
C ASP A 18 1.30 17.19 -22.35
N SER A 19 2.32 16.56 -21.75
CA SER A 19 2.19 15.19 -21.22
C SER A 19 1.98 15.06 -19.71
N LEU A 20 2.08 16.17 -18.96
CA LEU A 20 2.16 16.17 -17.49
C LEU A 20 1.19 17.14 -16.80
N GLY A 21 0.43 17.95 -17.54
CA GLY A 21 -0.48 18.94 -16.94
C GLY A 21 0.21 20.00 -16.08
N ILE A 22 1.54 20.10 -16.14
CA ILE A 22 2.32 21.16 -15.49
C ILE A 22 2.33 22.36 -16.44
N THR A 23 1.24 23.10 -16.45
CA THR A 23 1.24 24.46 -16.98
C THR A 23 2.09 25.33 -16.06
N SER A 24 3.15 25.94 -16.61
CA SER A 24 3.84 27.16 -16.10
C SER A 24 4.95 27.09 -15.03
N VAL A 25 5.65 25.96 -14.81
CA VAL A 25 6.87 26.00 -13.98
C VAL A 25 8.10 25.48 -14.70
N ASP A 26 9.07 26.37 -14.92
CA ASP A 26 10.43 26.09 -15.42
C ASP A 26 11.22 25.33 -14.35
N ALA A 27 11.02 24.02 -14.25
CA ALA A 27 11.72 23.15 -13.30
C ALA A 27 12.06 21.82 -13.95
N ASP A 28 13.27 21.32 -13.72
CA ASP A 28 13.74 20.06 -14.33
C ASP A 28 13.49 18.84 -13.43
N ALA A 29 13.17 19.06 -12.16
CA ALA A 29 12.89 18.02 -11.18
C ALA A 29 11.90 18.51 -10.11
N PHE A 30 11.28 17.55 -9.43
CA PHE A 30 10.44 17.81 -8.26
C PHE A 30 10.96 17.03 -7.04
N ALA A 31 10.97 17.69 -5.89
CA ALA A 31 11.32 17.09 -4.61
C ALA A 31 10.07 16.87 -3.76
N THR A 32 9.99 15.70 -3.15
CA THR A 32 8.92 15.33 -2.22
C THR A 32 9.50 14.95 -0.85
N GLY A 33 8.67 15.05 0.19
CA GLY A 33 9.01 14.56 1.53
C GLY A 33 8.82 13.05 1.71
N HIS A 34 8.73 12.29 0.61
CA HIS A 34 8.54 10.85 0.71
C HIS A 34 9.81 10.17 1.24
N TYR A 35 9.61 9.26 2.19
CA TYR A 35 10.60 8.30 2.65
C TYR A 35 10.70 7.17 1.63
N ALA A 36 11.46 7.44 0.57
CA ALA A 36 11.83 6.51 -0.47
C ALA A 36 13.20 6.93 -1.01
N GLN A 37 13.85 6.08 -1.80
CA GLN A 37 15.12 6.37 -2.42
C GLN A 37 15.03 6.17 -3.94
N ASN A 38 15.85 6.91 -4.67
CA ASN A 38 15.95 6.82 -6.13
C ASN A 38 17.33 6.26 -6.50
N SER A 39 17.41 5.28 -7.39
CA SER A 39 18.70 4.71 -7.81
C SER A 39 19.60 5.72 -8.55
N PHE A 40 19.03 6.76 -9.14
CA PHE A 40 19.77 7.91 -9.68
C PHE A 40 20.27 8.89 -8.61
N GLY A 41 19.92 8.64 -7.35
CA GLY A 41 20.31 9.47 -6.22
C GLY A 41 19.14 10.26 -5.65
N ASN A 42 19.21 10.55 -4.35
CA ASN A 42 18.12 11.28 -3.66
C ASN A 42 17.98 12.72 -4.16
N PHE A 43 19.04 13.24 -4.79
CA PHE A 43 19.08 14.53 -5.46
C PHE A 43 19.37 14.39 -6.97
N LEU A 44 19.13 13.20 -7.54
CA LEU A 44 19.39 12.85 -8.94
C LEU A 44 20.86 13.01 -9.37
N GLU A 45 21.79 12.94 -8.42
CA GLU A 45 23.21 13.21 -8.66
C GLU A 45 23.90 12.26 -9.67
N ARG A 46 23.32 11.07 -9.92
CA ARG A 46 23.79 10.09 -10.91
C ARG A 46 22.99 10.08 -12.21
N ARG A 47 21.94 10.90 -12.35
CA ARG A 47 21.08 10.88 -13.54
C ARG A 47 21.88 11.13 -14.83
N LEU A 48 22.82 12.07 -14.81
CA LEU A 48 23.60 12.46 -15.99
C LEU A 48 24.71 11.48 -16.37
N SER A 49 25.13 10.64 -15.44
CA SER A 49 26.15 9.62 -15.70
C SER A 49 25.57 8.32 -16.24
N ARG A 50 24.25 8.27 -16.48
CA ARG A 50 23.51 7.05 -16.86
C ARG A 50 23.08 7.14 -18.32
N PRO A 51 23.07 6.03 -19.06
CA PRO A 51 22.50 6.00 -20.41
C PRO A 51 21.03 6.44 -20.38
N GLU A 52 20.56 7.14 -21.41
CA GLU A 52 19.16 7.57 -21.50
C GLU A 52 18.16 6.40 -21.48
N SER A 53 18.61 5.21 -21.90
CA SER A 53 17.81 3.98 -21.85
C SER A 53 17.68 3.38 -20.45
N GLU A 54 18.53 3.77 -19.49
CA GLU A 54 18.46 3.25 -18.13
C GLU A 54 17.34 3.95 -17.35
N MET A 55 16.41 3.17 -16.80
CA MET A 55 15.32 3.69 -15.96
C MET A 55 15.72 3.64 -14.49
N PRO A 56 15.38 4.67 -13.68
CA PRO A 56 15.64 4.64 -12.25
C PRO A 56 14.79 3.57 -11.56
N LEU A 57 15.33 3.03 -10.47
CA LEU A 57 14.63 2.11 -9.58
C LEU A 57 14.12 2.87 -8.36
N LEU A 58 12.91 2.52 -7.91
CA LEU A 58 12.39 2.93 -6.61
C LEU A 58 12.98 2.02 -5.53
N LEU A 59 13.67 2.62 -4.56
CA LEU A 59 14.35 1.93 -3.49
C LEU A 59 13.68 2.25 -2.15
N ARG A 60 13.67 1.26 -1.24
CA ARG A 60 13.17 1.43 0.13
C ARG A 60 13.95 2.52 0.87
N SER A 61 13.27 3.23 1.77
CA SER A 61 13.88 4.18 2.69
C SER A 61 14.83 3.50 3.65
N ALA A 62 15.82 4.26 4.13
CA ALA A 62 16.59 3.88 5.31
C ALA A 62 15.74 3.81 6.59
N ASP A 63 14.57 4.46 6.61
CA ASP A 63 13.60 4.34 7.70
C ASP A 63 12.52 3.31 7.35
N PRO A 64 12.59 2.06 7.86
CA PRO A 64 11.57 1.07 7.56
C PRO A 64 10.18 1.43 8.12
N VAL A 65 10.11 2.20 9.20
CA VAL A 65 8.84 2.58 9.84
C VAL A 65 8.10 3.65 9.01
N LYS A 66 8.87 4.50 8.31
CA LYS A 66 8.31 5.54 7.44
C LYS A 66 8.38 5.21 5.97
N ASP A 67 8.93 4.06 5.57
CA ASP A 67 9.03 3.68 4.17
C ASP A 67 7.68 3.86 3.45
N GLN A 68 7.71 4.67 2.40
CA GLN A 68 6.54 5.05 1.61
C GLN A 68 6.57 4.42 0.21
N THR A 69 7.47 3.46 -0.05
CA THR A 69 7.54 2.80 -1.36
C THR A 69 6.27 2.01 -1.68
N PHE A 70 5.54 1.54 -0.65
CA PHE A 70 4.21 0.95 -0.83
C PHE A 70 3.22 1.88 -1.54
N TRP A 71 3.24 3.17 -1.23
CA TRP A 71 2.35 4.16 -1.87
C TRP A 71 2.84 4.59 -3.25
N LEU A 72 4.12 4.38 -3.54
CA LEU A 72 4.76 4.75 -4.80
C LEU A 72 4.92 3.55 -5.75
N CYS A 73 4.42 2.36 -5.38
CA CYS A 73 4.70 1.10 -6.09
C CYS A 73 4.12 1.03 -7.51
N THR A 74 3.19 1.94 -7.86
CA THR A 74 2.59 2.08 -9.19
C THR A 74 3.02 3.35 -9.92
N VAL A 75 4.03 4.07 -9.41
CA VAL A 75 4.60 5.24 -10.10
C VAL A 75 5.39 4.78 -11.31
N ALA A 76 5.06 5.34 -12.47
CA ALA A 76 5.75 5.05 -13.72
C ALA A 76 7.20 5.56 -13.71
N ALA A 77 8.12 4.78 -14.33
CA ALA A 77 9.54 5.09 -14.46
C ALA A 77 9.82 6.53 -14.91
N LYS A 78 9.05 7.02 -15.89
CA LYS A 78 9.19 8.37 -16.45
C LYS A 78 9.10 9.48 -15.40
N TYR A 79 8.28 9.30 -14.36
CA TYR A 79 8.16 10.28 -13.28
C TYR A 79 9.28 10.15 -12.26
N LEU A 80 9.82 8.94 -12.06
CA LEU A 80 10.97 8.74 -11.17
C LEU A 80 12.26 9.36 -11.71
N GLN A 81 12.40 9.52 -13.02
CA GLN A 81 13.58 10.16 -13.61
C GLN A 81 13.78 11.59 -13.10
N CYS A 82 12.69 12.30 -12.76
CA CYS A 82 12.70 13.66 -12.25
C CYS A 82 12.27 13.79 -10.77
N ALA A 83 12.12 12.67 -10.05
CA ALA A 83 11.71 12.65 -8.65
C ALA A 83 12.91 12.61 -7.69
N MET A 84 13.01 13.63 -6.85
CA MET A 84 13.97 13.71 -5.74
C MET A 84 13.29 13.29 -4.42
N PHE A 85 14.03 12.52 -3.62
CA PHE A 85 13.62 12.07 -2.28
C PHE A 85 14.68 12.45 -1.23
N PRO A 86 14.81 13.74 -0.85
CA PRO A 86 15.90 14.22 0.00
C PRO A 86 16.01 13.49 1.35
N VAL A 87 14.87 13.09 1.92
CA VAL A 87 14.80 12.39 3.22
C VAL A 87 14.98 10.87 3.12
N GLY A 88 15.18 10.32 1.92
CA GLY A 88 15.19 8.88 1.68
C GLY A 88 16.18 8.07 2.50
N LYS A 89 17.32 8.67 2.83
CA LYS A 89 18.40 8.07 3.65
C LYS A 89 18.32 8.42 5.14
N LEU A 90 17.34 9.22 5.54
CA LEU A 90 17.21 9.72 6.90
C LEU A 90 16.08 9.01 7.63
N THR A 91 16.23 8.84 8.94
CA THR A 91 15.13 8.42 9.81
C THR A 91 14.29 9.62 10.24
N LYS A 92 13.03 9.40 10.60
CA LYS A 92 12.17 10.48 11.09
C LYS A 92 12.77 11.23 12.28
N PRO A 93 13.39 10.56 13.28
CA PRO A 93 14.09 11.27 14.36
C PRO A 93 15.19 12.20 13.84
N VAL A 94 16.02 11.74 12.90
CA VAL A 94 17.09 12.56 12.30
C VAL A 94 16.51 13.75 11.52
N VAL A 95 15.45 13.55 10.74
CA VAL A 95 14.78 14.66 10.04
C VAL A 95 14.22 15.69 11.02
N LYS A 96 13.69 15.25 12.17
CA LYS A 96 13.23 16.16 13.22
C LYS A 96 14.38 16.92 13.87
N GLU A 97 15.53 16.29 14.06
CA GLU A 97 16.71 16.93 14.63
C GLU A 97 17.26 18.02 13.72
N ILE A 98 17.47 17.71 12.44
CA ILE A 98 17.87 18.71 11.42
C ILE A 98 16.89 19.89 11.42
N ALA A 99 15.58 19.61 11.52
CA ALA A 99 14.58 20.67 11.57
C ALA A 99 14.69 21.56 12.82
N ARG A 100 15.07 21.02 13.99
CA ARG A 100 15.33 21.82 15.21
C ARG A 100 16.58 22.69 15.04
N GLU A 101 17.66 22.11 14.52
CA GLU A 101 18.93 22.81 14.30
C GLU A 101 18.77 24.05 13.40
N ILE A 102 17.85 24.01 12.43
CA ILE A 102 17.56 25.15 11.54
C ILE A 102 16.38 26.03 12.01
N GLY A 103 15.94 25.87 13.27
CA GLY A 103 14.93 26.73 13.90
C GLY A 103 13.48 26.46 13.48
N LEU A 104 13.15 25.25 13.01
CA LEU A 104 11.80 24.84 12.62
C LEU A 104 11.04 24.09 13.72
N ASP A 105 11.24 24.46 14.99
CA ASP A 105 10.61 23.81 16.16
C ASP A 105 9.08 23.74 16.05
N LYS A 106 8.46 24.79 15.51
CA LYS A 106 7.00 24.82 15.28
C LYS A 106 6.53 23.71 14.35
N ILE A 107 7.36 23.30 13.38
CA ILE A 107 7.05 22.20 12.45
C ILE A 107 7.30 20.85 13.13
N VAL A 108 8.37 20.75 13.92
CA VAL A 108 8.70 19.53 14.67
C VAL A 108 7.62 19.17 15.69
N ALA A 109 7.02 20.18 16.32
CA ALA A 109 5.93 20.05 17.29
C ALA A 109 4.58 19.69 16.66
N ARG A 110 4.40 19.91 15.35
CA ARG A 110 3.15 19.54 14.66
C ARG A 110 2.98 18.03 14.66
N ARG A 111 1.80 17.58 15.04
CA ARG A 111 1.38 16.19 14.87
C ARG A 111 1.39 15.85 13.38
N GLU A 112 1.83 14.63 13.08
CA GLU A 112 1.79 14.13 11.71
C GLU A 112 0.35 14.04 11.22
N SER A 113 0.15 14.33 9.93
CA SER A 113 -1.13 14.09 9.27
C SER A 113 -1.40 12.58 9.25
N MET A 114 -2.53 12.20 9.83
CA MET A 114 -3.02 10.82 9.84
C MET A 114 -4.30 10.75 8.99
N GLY A 115 -4.49 9.65 8.27
CA GLY A 115 -5.62 9.46 7.36
C GLY A 115 -5.28 9.75 5.89
N ILE A 116 -6.31 9.82 5.04
CA ILE A 116 -6.16 10.06 3.60
C ILE A 116 -5.70 11.52 3.39
N CYS A 117 -4.66 11.71 2.57
CA CYS A 117 -3.89 12.95 2.43
C CYS A 117 -4.73 14.23 2.21
N PHE A 118 -5.94 14.12 1.64
CA PHE A 118 -6.78 15.27 1.27
C PHE A 118 -8.09 15.42 2.07
N ILE A 119 -8.44 14.44 2.91
CA ILE A 119 -9.71 14.47 3.67
C ILE A 119 -9.60 15.31 4.95
N GLY A 120 -8.39 15.42 5.52
CA GLY A 120 -8.17 16.06 6.81
C GLY A 120 -8.74 15.24 7.97
N LYS A 121 -9.09 15.91 9.09
CA LYS A 121 -9.50 15.28 10.36
C LYS A 121 -10.97 14.80 10.40
N ARG A 122 -11.64 14.64 9.26
CA ARG A 122 -13.07 14.28 9.19
C ARG A 122 -13.28 12.80 9.51
N LYS A 123 -14.46 12.44 10.03
CA LYS A 123 -14.88 11.04 10.10
C LYS A 123 -15.01 10.50 8.67
N PHE A 124 -14.31 9.40 8.37
CA PHE A 124 -14.27 8.85 7.01
C PHE A 124 -15.67 8.47 6.49
N ARG A 125 -16.53 7.96 7.37
CA ARG A 125 -17.92 7.60 7.06
C ARG A 125 -18.70 8.81 6.52
N ASP A 126 -18.74 9.89 7.28
CA ASP A 126 -19.43 11.12 6.90
C ASP A 126 -18.84 11.73 5.61
N PHE A 127 -17.54 11.55 5.36
CA PHE A 127 -16.91 12.01 4.12
C PHE A 127 -17.39 11.19 2.91
N ILE A 128 -17.35 9.86 2.98
CA ILE A 128 -17.62 8.99 1.84
C ILE A 128 -19.10 9.05 1.41
N ASP A 129 -20.00 9.31 2.36
CA ASP A 129 -21.44 9.42 2.10
C ASP A 129 -21.82 10.67 1.28
N ASN A 130 -20.92 11.65 1.14
CA ASN A 130 -21.13 12.76 0.20
C ASN A 130 -20.91 12.37 -1.27
N TYR A 131 -20.32 11.19 -1.52
CA TYR A 131 -19.93 10.73 -2.85
C TYR A 131 -20.58 9.40 -3.24
N ILE A 132 -20.94 8.59 -2.24
CA ILE A 132 -21.56 7.28 -2.43
C ILE A 132 -22.86 7.26 -1.65
N GLU A 133 -23.96 7.04 -2.35
CA GLU A 133 -25.27 6.88 -1.71
C GLU A 133 -25.27 5.61 -0.83
N PRO A 134 -25.56 5.75 0.49
CA PRO A 134 -25.62 4.59 1.39
C PRO A 134 -26.77 3.66 1.01
N ARG A 135 -26.45 2.37 0.81
CA ARG A 135 -27.44 1.33 0.57
C ARG A 135 -27.51 0.39 1.78
N PRO A 136 -28.60 0.39 2.55
CA PRO A 136 -28.75 -0.50 3.67
C PRO A 136 -28.61 -1.98 3.29
N GLY A 137 -28.14 -2.78 4.22
CA GLY A 137 -27.86 -4.20 4.02
C GLY A 137 -27.76 -4.95 5.33
N ILE A 138 -27.36 -6.22 5.26
CA ILE A 138 -27.38 -7.14 6.41
C ILE A 138 -26.01 -7.71 6.74
N PHE A 139 -25.79 -7.95 8.04
CA PHE A 139 -24.73 -8.85 8.51
C PHE A 139 -25.27 -10.27 8.56
N LYS A 140 -24.56 -11.21 7.96
CA LYS A 140 -24.93 -12.63 7.90
C LYS A 140 -23.80 -13.50 8.44
N ASP A 141 -24.11 -14.37 9.39
CA ASP A 141 -23.16 -15.36 9.90
C ASP A 141 -22.74 -16.30 8.77
N TYR A 142 -21.43 -16.40 8.52
CA TYR A 142 -20.83 -17.22 7.46
C TYR A 142 -21.14 -18.71 7.62
N GLU A 143 -21.21 -19.20 8.86
CA GLU A 143 -21.38 -20.63 9.14
C GLU A 143 -22.86 -21.02 9.19
N THR A 144 -23.68 -20.24 9.88
CA THR A 144 -25.10 -20.59 10.12
C THR A 144 -26.05 -19.99 9.08
N GLY A 145 -25.62 -18.95 8.36
CA GLY A 145 -26.49 -18.16 7.49
C GLY A 145 -27.47 -17.25 8.25
N GLU A 146 -27.39 -17.18 9.58
CA GLU A 146 -28.24 -16.35 10.44
C GLU A 146 -28.01 -14.86 10.16
N VAL A 147 -29.10 -14.09 10.10
CA VAL A 147 -29.02 -12.63 10.00
C VAL A 147 -28.78 -12.06 11.40
N LEU A 148 -27.65 -11.36 11.58
CA LEU A 148 -27.21 -10.86 12.88
C LEU A 148 -27.53 -9.37 13.11
N GLY A 149 -27.93 -8.66 12.06
CA GLY A 149 -28.29 -7.24 12.14
C GLY A 149 -28.16 -6.55 10.78
N GLU A 150 -28.29 -5.22 10.80
CA GLU A 150 -28.28 -4.36 9.61
C GLU A 150 -27.11 -3.37 9.62
N HIS A 151 -26.79 -2.83 8.45
CA HIS A 151 -25.81 -1.76 8.28
C HIS A 151 -26.26 -0.73 7.25
N SER A 152 -25.65 0.46 7.28
CA SER A 152 -25.97 1.57 6.37
C SER A 152 -25.31 1.49 4.99
N GLY A 153 -24.30 0.64 4.80
CA GLY A 153 -23.71 0.39 3.49
C GLY A 153 -22.38 -0.34 3.55
N VAL A 154 -22.12 -1.20 2.57
CA VAL A 154 -20.90 -2.04 2.52
C VAL A 154 -19.61 -1.23 2.45
N HIS A 155 -19.65 -0.01 1.89
CA HIS A 155 -18.50 0.89 1.73
C HIS A 155 -17.97 1.45 3.06
N HIS A 156 -18.71 1.28 4.16
CA HIS A 156 -18.29 1.69 5.50
C HIS A 156 -17.39 0.67 6.20
N PHE A 157 -17.12 -0.46 5.56
CA PHE A 157 -16.52 -1.60 6.20
C PHE A 157 -15.31 -2.13 5.44
N THR A 158 -14.43 -2.81 6.16
CA THR A 158 -13.24 -3.44 5.59
C THR A 158 -13.11 -4.88 6.08
N LEU A 159 -12.59 -5.74 5.21
CA LEU A 159 -12.25 -7.12 5.54
C LEU A 159 -11.43 -7.18 6.85
N GLY A 160 -11.79 -8.09 7.75
CA GLY A 160 -11.12 -8.26 9.04
C GLY A 160 -11.52 -7.31 10.15
N GLN A 161 -12.32 -6.30 9.85
CA GLN A 161 -12.83 -5.38 10.86
C GLN A 161 -13.72 -6.11 11.86
N ARG A 162 -13.53 -5.86 13.15
CA ARG A 162 -14.48 -6.29 14.19
C ARG A 162 -15.80 -5.55 14.00
N VAL A 163 -16.91 -6.28 13.97
CA VAL A 163 -18.25 -5.69 13.85
C VAL A 163 -18.64 -5.09 15.21
N PRO A 164 -18.89 -3.76 15.28
CA PRO A 164 -19.29 -3.12 16.53
C PRO A 164 -20.66 -3.65 16.99
N GLY A 165 -20.78 -3.97 18.29
CA GLY A 165 -22.07 -4.32 18.91
C GLY A 165 -22.60 -5.73 18.63
N ILE A 166 -21.98 -6.51 17.72
CA ILE A 166 -22.41 -7.88 17.41
C ILE A 166 -21.44 -8.89 18.05
N THR A 167 -21.95 -9.66 19.02
CA THR A 167 -21.22 -10.73 19.71
C THR A 167 -22.13 -11.94 19.93
N LYS A 168 -21.53 -13.12 20.12
CA LYS A 168 -22.24 -14.28 20.69
C LYS A 168 -21.50 -14.69 21.97
N GLY A 169 -22.13 -14.42 23.11
CA GLY A 169 -21.42 -14.41 24.40
C GLY A 169 -20.32 -13.34 24.40
N GLN A 170 -19.11 -13.71 24.85
CA GLN A 170 -17.94 -12.83 24.90
C GLN A 170 -17.13 -12.78 23.59
N VAL A 171 -17.54 -13.55 22.57
CA VAL A 171 -16.77 -13.66 21.32
C VAL A 171 -17.35 -12.72 20.26
N PRO A 172 -16.55 -11.77 19.72
CA PRO A 172 -17.02 -10.85 18.70
C PRO A 172 -17.02 -11.47 17.29
N PHE A 173 -17.77 -10.83 16.40
CA PHE A 173 -17.76 -11.13 14.98
C PHE A 173 -16.79 -10.23 14.20
N TYR A 174 -16.25 -10.77 13.11
CA TYR A 174 -15.33 -10.10 12.20
C TYR A 174 -15.83 -10.23 10.76
N ILE A 175 -15.56 -9.22 9.94
CA ILE A 175 -15.96 -9.21 8.53
C ILE A 175 -15.08 -10.18 7.74
N ALA A 176 -15.70 -11.20 7.15
CA ALA A 176 -15.04 -12.20 6.30
C ALA A 176 -15.24 -11.93 4.81
N LYS A 177 -16.36 -11.32 4.42
CA LYS A 177 -16.65 -11.01 3.01
C LYS A 177 -17.58 -9.81 2.89
N LEU A 178 -17.35 -8.98 1.87
CA LEU A 178 -18.20 -7.85 1.49
C LEU A 178 -18.82 -8.16 0.13
N ILE A 179 -20.15 -8.23 0.04
CA ILE A 179 -20.87 -8.58 -1.18
C ILE A 179 -21.69 -7.37 -1.62
N ALA A 180 -21.07 -6.50 -2.41
CA ALA A 180 -21.64 -5.21 -2.78
C ALA A 180 -22.89 -5.32 -3.69
N SER A 181 -23.05 -6.42 -4.43
CA SER A 181 -24.22 -6.64 -5.29
C SER A 181 -25.51 -6.82 -4.49
N SER A 182 -25.46 -7.55 -3.38
CA SER A 182 -26.60 -7.83 -2.50
C SER A 182 -26.64 -6.99 -1.23
N GLN A 183 -25.64 -6.12 -1.02
CA GLN A 183 -25.43 -5.41 0.26
C GLN A 183 -25.36 -6.38 1.45
N GLU A 184 -24.78 -7.56 1.26
CA GLU A 184 -24.55 -8.53 2.33
C GLU A 184 -23.10 -8.41 2.83
N ILE A 185 -22.92 -8.39 4.15
CA ILE A 185 -21.62 -8.55 4.79
C ILE A 185 -21.62 -9.88 5.52
N SER A 186 -20.82 -10.81 5.03
CA SER A 186 -20.62 -12.09 5.69
C SER A 186 -19.60 -11.94 6.82
N VAL A 187 -19.96 -12.42 8.00
CA VAL A 187 -19.19 -12.26 9.23
C VAL A 187 -18.93 -13.61 9.89
N VAL A 188 -17.79 -13.71 10.57
CA VAL A 188 -17.33 -14.93 11.22
C VAL A 188 -17.03 -14.68 12.69
N ARG A 189 -17.23 -15.71 13.51
CA ARG A 189 -17.01 -15.60 14.95
C ARG A 189 -15.53 -15.79 15.29
N GLY A 190 -14.98 -14.89 16.10
CA GLY A 190 -13.62 -14.99 16.60
C GLY A 190 -12.54 -14.52 15.60
N ALA A 191 -11.39 -14.12 16.15
CA ALA A 191 -10.31 -13.49 15.39
C ALA A 191 -9.44 -14.47 14.60
N THR A 192 -9.58 -15.77 14.85
CA THR A 192 -8.78 -16.87 14.28
C THR A 192 -9.55 -17.70 13.25
N HIS A 193 -10.77 -17.28 12.88
CA HIS A 193 -11.56 -18.01 11.90
C HIS A 193 -10.86 -18.08 10.53
N PRO A 194 -10.81 -19.25 9.85
CA PRO A 194 -10.05 -19.46 8.61
C PRO A 194 -10.45 -18.53 7.45
N ALA A 195 -11.70 -18.06 7.42
CA ALA A 195 -12.15 -17.08 6.41
C ALA A 195 -11.45 -15.70 6.49
N LEU A 196 -10.75 -15.41 7.59
CA LEU A 196 -10.02 -14.14 7.76
C LEU A 196 -8.60 -14.19 7.17
N PHE A 197 -8.11 -15.37 6.79
CA PHE A 197 -6.74 -15.61 6.36
C PHE A 197 -6.71 -16.06 4.91
N MET A 198 -5.82 -15.45 4.13
CA MET A 198 -5.72 -15.66 2.69
C MET A 198 -4.36 -16.29 2.38
N ARG A 199 -4.36 -17.37 1.61
CA ARG A 199 -3.12 -17.99 1.11
C ARG A 199 -2.76 -17.51 -0.29
N ARG A 200 -3.77 -17.15 -1.09
CA ARG A 200 -3.59 -16.76 -2.49
C ARG A 200 -4.37 -15.48 -2.78
N CYS A 201 -3.81 -14.65 -3.64
CA CYS A 201 -4.56 -13.57 -4.27
C CYS A 201 -4.20 -13.43 -5.75
N LEU A 202 -5.14 -12.87 -6.50
CA LEU A 202 -5.03 -12.56 -7.91
C LEU A 202 -5.10 -11.05 -8.08
N THR A 203 -4.26 -10.51 -8.94
CA THR A 203 -4.19 -9.07 -9.19
C THR A 203 -4.76 -8.70 -10.55
N GLU A 204 -5.08 -7.41 -10.68
CA GLU A 204 -5.12 -6.73 -11.98
C GLU A 204 -3.71 -6.65 -12.60
N PRO A 205 -3.57 -6.15 -13.84
CA PRO A 205 -2.27 -6.04 -14.48
C PRO A 205 -1.31 -5.17 -13.66
N PRO A 206 -0.06 -5.62 -13.44
CA PRO A 206 0.90 -4.88 -12.65
C PRO A 206 1.44 -3.68 -13.41
N ILE A 207 1.73 -2.62 -12.65
CA ILE A 207 2.54 -1.50 -13.11
C ILE A 207 3.96 -1.71 -12.56
N TRP A 208 4.92 -1.88 -13.46
CA TRP A 208 6.32 -2.05 -13.11
C TRP A 208 7.02 -0.70 -13.03
N VAL A 209 7.67 -0.45 -11.90
CA VAL A 209 8.36 0.81 -11.64
C VAL A 209 9.47 1.06 -12.66
N SER A 210 10.22 0.02 -13.04
CA SER A 210 11.29 0.11 -14.05
C SER A 210 10.76 0.13 -15.48
N GLY A 211 9.45 -0.05 -15.69
CA GLY A 211 8.82 -0.17 -17.01
C GLY A 211 8.82 -1.59 -17.59
N TYR A 212 9.52 -2.55 -16.99
CA TYR A 212 9.64 -3.92 -17.49
C TYR A 212 9.30 -4.94 -16.41
N ALA A 213 8.67 -6.04 -16.83
CA ALA A 213 8.36 -7.14 -15.92
C ALA A 213 9.65 -7.81 -15.40
N PRO A 214 9.73 -8.16 -14.11
CA PRO A 214 10.81 -8.98 -13.58
C PRO A 214 10.70 -10.42 -14.11
N LYS A 215 11.70 -11.25 -13.82
CA LYS A 215 11.69 -12.66 -14.21
C LYS A 215 10.63 -13.41 -13.41
N LEU A 216 9.62 -13.95 -14.08
CA LEU A 216 8.52 -14.70 -13.47
C LEU A 216 8.34 -16.07 -14.14
N PRO A 217 7.85 -17.10 -13.42
CA PRO A 217 7.52 -17.10 -11.99
C PRO A 217 8.78 -17.06 -11.09
N SER A 218 8.64 -16.54 -9.86
CA SER A 218 9.75 -16.46 -8.90
C SER A 218 9.28 -16.44 -7.44
N SER A 219 10.08 -17.05 -6.56
CA SER A 219 9.98 -16.99 -5.10
C SER A 219 11.01 -16.05 -4.44
N ASP A 220 11.82 -15.36 -5.24
CA ASP A 220 12.85 -14.41 -4.76
C ASP A 220 12.27 -13.04 -4.40
N TYR A 221 10.96 -12.89 -4.57
CA TYR A 221 10.24 -11.64 -4.40
C TYR A 221 9.40 -11.68 -3.12
N SER A 222 9.20 -10.51 -2.56
CA SER A 222 8.36 -10.31 -1.39
C SER A 222 7.17 -9.45 -1.72
N PHE A 223 6.08 -9.70 -1.00
CA PHE A 223 4.78 -9.12 -1.20
C PHE A 223 4.39 -8.29 0.02
N GLN A 224 3.79 -7.13 -0.21
CA GLN A 224 3.21 -6.29 0.83
C GLN A 224 1.81 -5.85 0.40
N TRP A 225 0.82 -6.01 1.26
CA TRP A 225 -0.58 -5.61 0.98
C TRP A 225 -1.09 -4.50 1.90
N GLN A 226 -0.30 -4.12 2.90
CA GLN A 226 -0.66 -3.08 3.84
C GLN A 226 0.55 -2.20 4.16
N ASN A 227 0.30 -0.90 4.19
CA ASN A 227 1.30 0.07 4.63
C ASN A 227 1.74 -0.21 6.08
N LYS A 228 3.02 0.03 6.40
CA LYS A 228 3.66 -0.23 7.71
C LYS A 228 3.78 -1.70 8.12
N TRP A 229 3.39 -2.64 7.27
CA TRP A 229 3.65 -4.06 7.48
C TRP A 229 4.89 -4.49 6.71
N ARG A 230 5.65 -5.43 7.27
CA ARG A 230 6.79 -6.05 6.57
C ARG A 230 6.30 -6.77 5.32
N ALA A 231 7.09 -6.67 4.25
CA ALA A 231 6.89 -7.51 3.08
C ALA A 231 7.24 -8.96 3.46
N VAL A 232 6.52 -9.92 2.88
CA VAL A 232 6.61 -11.35 3.20
C VAL A 232 6.98 -12.13 1.94
N PRO A 233 7.73 -13.25 2.05
CA PRO A 233 8.02 -14.10 0.89
C PRO A 233 6.74 -14.59 0.21
N ALA A 234 6.74 -14.61 -1.11
CA ALA A 234 5.64 -15.13 -1.91
C ALA A 234 6.13 -15.72 -3.23
N LEU A 235 5.45 -16.75 -3.72
CA LEU A 235 5.59 -17.19 -5.10
C LEU A 235 4.71 -16.29 -5.98
N ILE A 236 5.33 -15.62 -6.94
CA ILE A 236 4.67 -14.73 -7.89
C ILE A 236 4.74 -15.35 -9.27
N ALA A 237 3.59 -15.48 -9.94
CA ALA A 237 3.48 -16.06 -11.27
C ALA A 237 2.51 -15.25 -12.15
N PRO A 238 2.73 -15.19 -13.48
CA PRO A 238 1.71 -14.68 -14.40
C PRO A 238 0.50 -15.63 -14.41
N ILE A 239 -0.68 -15.08 -14.68
CA ILE A 239 -1.89 -15.87 -14.91
C ILE A 239 -1.99 -16.17 -16.40
N SER A 240 -2.14 -17.44 -16.80
CA SER A 240 -2.11 -17.85 -18.22
C SER A 240 -3.09 -17.08 -19.13
N ASP A 241 -4.29 -16.76 -18.63
CA ASP A 241 -5.37 -16.15 -19.41
C ASP A 241 -5.64 -14.68 -19.05
N SER A 242 -4.70 -14.01 -18.36
CA SER A 242 -4.85 -12.58 -18.05
C SER A 242 -3.50 -11.89 -17.90
N SER A 243 -3.49 -10.56 -18.01
CA SER A 243 -2.29 -9.76 -17.75
C SER A 243 -1.99 -9.57 -16.26
N GLY A 244 -2.74 -10.21 -15.35
CA GLY A 244 -2.55 -10.12 -13.90
C GLY A 244 -1.53 -11.12 -13.34
N LEU A 245 -1.34 -11.06 -12.02
CA LEU A 245 -0.44 -11.94 -11.28
C LEU A 245 -1.20 -12.82 -10.28
N SER A 246 -0.72 -14.04 -10.12
CA SER A 246 -1.04 -14.92 -9.00
C SER A 246 0.04 -14.79 -7.95
N ILE A 247 -0.35 -14.49 -6.72
CA ILE A 247 0.54 -14.36 -5.56
C ILE A 247 0.15 -15.45 -4.56
N CYS A 248 1.05 -16.39 -4.31
CA CYS A 248 0.86 -17.46 -3.35
C CYS A 248 1.79 -17.25 -2.15
N LEU A 249 1.21 -17.13 -0.97
CA LEU A 249 1.91 -16.89 0.29
C LEU A 249 2.32 -18.23 0.88
N GLU A 250 3.55 -18.31 1.39
CA GLU A 250 4.04 -19.49 2.12
C GLU A 250 3.24 -19.73 3.40
N LYS A 251 2.99 -18.64 4.14
CA LYS A 251 2.12 -18.62 5.33
C LYS A 251 0.86 -17.80 5.02
N PRO A 252 -0.34 -18.31 5.33
CA PRO A 252 -1.57 -17.55 5.19
C PRO A 252 -1.54 -16.22 5.96
N MET A 253 -1.95 -15.15 5.29
CA MET A 253 -1.91 -13.78 5.83
C MET A 253 -3.31 -13.26 6.09
N ARG A 254 -3.46 -12.54 7.20
CA ARG A 254 -4.74 -11.95 7.56
C ARG A 254 -5.11 -10.80 6.61
N CYS A 255 -6.34 -10.86 6.10
CA CYS A 255 -7.03 -9.73 5.45
C CYS A 255 -6.34 -9.13 4.22
N VAL A 256 -5.87 -9.99 3.32
CA VAL A 256 -5.47 -9.58 1.96
C VAL A 256 -6.74 -9.19 1.19
N ALA A 257 -7.14 -7.92 1.27
CA ALA A 257 -8.42 -7.45 0.77
C ALA A 257 -8.39 -7.06 -0.72
N SER A 258 -9.45 -7.37 -1.45
CA SER A 258 -9.69 -6.84 -2.80
C SER A 258 -9.78 -5.31 -2.79
N GLY A 259 -9.28 -4.68 -3.86
CA GLY A 259 -9.16 -3.22 -4.00
C GLY A 259 -7.94 -2.60 -3.32
N GLN A 260 -7.21 -3.34 -2.48
CA GLN A 260 -5.92 -2.89 -1.93
C GLN A 260 -4.78 -3.11 -2.92
N HIS A 261 -3.66 -2.42 -2.72
CA HIS A 261 -2.48 -2.60 -3.54
C HIS A 261 -1.64 -3.80 -3.08
N ALA A 262 -1.15 -4.57 -4.04
CA ALA A 262 -0.10 -5.56 -3.92
C ALA A 262 1.23 -4.94 -4.36
N ALA A 263 2.10 -4.56 -3.42
CA ALA A 263 3.44 -4.06 -3.73
C ALA A 263 4.46 -5.21 -3.71
N LEU A 264 5.31 -5.25 -4.73
CA LEU A 264 6.31 -6.30 -4.93
C LEU A 264 7.72 -5.77 -4.76
N TYR A 265 8.57 -6.52 -4.06
CA TYR A 265 9.93 -6.12 -3.77
C TYR A 265 10.93 -7.23 -4.01
N HIS A 266 12.10 -6.86 -4.51
CA HIS A 266 13.30 -7.68 -4.45
C HIS A 266 14.32 -6.99 -3.54
N ARG A 267 14.54 -7.55 -2.34
CA ARG A 267 15.36 -6.92 -1.29
C ARG A 267 14.88 -5.49 -0.99
N ASN A 268 15.69 -4.48 -1.30
CA ASN A 268 15.38 -3.07 -1.10
C ASN A 268 14.80 -2.38 -2.34
N VAL A 269 14.60 -3.08 -3.45
CA VAL A 269 14.03 -2.53 -4.69
C VAL A 269 12.53 -2.79 -4.72
N CYS A 270 11.74 -1.72 -4.91
CA CYS A 270 10.33 -1.85 -5.27
C CYS A 270 10.23 -2.13 -6.78
N LEU A 271 9.75 -3.31 -7.12
CA LEU A 271 9.63 -3.76 -8.51
C LEU A 271 8.43 -3.11 -9.20
N GLY A 272 7.34 -2.96 -8.46
CA GLY A 272 6.05 -2.60 -9.01
C GLY A 272 4.92 -2.88 -8.04
N GLY A 273 3.71 -2.67 -8.50
CA GLY A 273 2.52 -3.04 -7.79
C GLY A 273 1.30 -3.23 -8.68
N ALA A 274 0.27 -3.85 -8.13
CA ALA A 274 -0.99 -4.11 -8.81
C ALA A 274 -2.15 -3.98 -7.82
N VAL A 275 -3.37 -3.75 -8.32
CA VAL A 275 -4.57 -3.82 -7.47
C VAL A 275 -4.95 -5.29 -7.26
N ILE A 276 -5.22 -5.68 -6.02
CA ILE A 276 -5.71 -7.02 -5.68
C ILE A 276 -7.15 -7.12 -6.18
N ARG A 277 -7.42 -8.01 -7.13
CA ARG A 277 -8.76 -8.24 -7.67
C ARG A 277 -9.53 -9.23 -6.81
N LYS A 278 -8.88 -10.31 -6.39
CA LYS A 278 -9.50 -11.40 -5.64
C LYS A 278 -8.50 -11.99 -4.65
N SER A 279 -8.98 -12.37 -3.47
CA SER A 279 -8.25 -13.20 -2.51
C SER A 279 -9.00 -14.52 -2.31
N ILE A 280 -8.29 -15.56 -1.91
CA ILE A 280 -8.85 -16.88 -1.60
C ILE A 280 -8.53 -17.19 -0.14
N SER A 281 -9.56 -17.34 0.67
CA SER A 281 -9.41 -17.62 2.11
C SER A 281 -9.14 -19.08 2.39
N LEU A 282 -8.58 -19.38 3.57
CA LEU A 282 -8.41 -20.77 3.99
C LEU A 282 -9.75 -21.51 4.06
N ALA A 283 -10.82 -20.83 4.47
CA ALA A 283 -12.18 -21.41 4.43
C ALA A 283 -12.65 -21.77 3.01
N GLU A 284 -12.35 -20.94 2.00
CA GLU A 284 -12.65 -21.24 0.59
C GLU A 284 -11.77 -22.39 0.05
N GLU A 285 -10.62 -22.65 0.69
CA GLU A 285 -9.77 -23.81 0.41
C GLU A 285 -10.16 -25.06 1.23
N GLY A 286 -11.25 -24.98 2.01
CA GLY A 286 -11.81 -26.11 2.77
C GLY A 286 -11.32 -26.24 4.20
N LEU A 287 -10.53 -25.29 4.73
CA LEU A 287 -10.12 -25.31 6.14
C LEU A 287 -11.27 -24.83 7.04
N THR A 288 -11.66 -25.67 8.01
CA THR A 288 -12.69 -25.36 9.01
C THR A 288 -12.10 -24.97 10.36
N GLU A 289 -10.92 -25.49 10.69
CA GLU A 289 -10.29 -25.25 11.99
C GLU A 289 -9.72 -23.83 12.14
N PRO A 290 -9.73 -23.25 13.36
CA PRO A 290 -9.11 -21.96 13.63
C PRO A 290 -7.63 -21.91 13.24
N TYR A 291 -7.23 -20.84 12.56
CA TYR A 291 -5.85 -20.60 12.18
C TYR A 291 -5.15 -19.67 13.18
N THR A 292 -4.10 -20.19 13.83
CA THR A 292 -3.32 -19.49 14.87
C THR A 292 -1.89 -19.15 14.43
N GLY A 293 -1.50 -19.50 13.20
CA GLY A 293 -0.14 -19.31 12.68
C GLY A 293 0.21 -17.87 12.29
N TRP A 294 -0.62 -16.89 12.65
CA TRP A 294 -0.45 -15.49 12.32
C TRP A 294 -0.59 -14.60 13.55
N CYS A 295 0.39 -13.72 13.76
CA CYS A 295 0.36 -12.69 14.78
C CYS A 295 0.72 -11.33 14.18
N VAL A 296 -0.05 -10.29 14.51
CA VAL A 296 0.15 -8.93 13.96
C VAL A 296 1.53 -8.35 14.31
N SER A 297 2.06 -8.68 15.50
CA SER A 297 3.34 -8.17 16.00
C SER A 297 4.54 -8.61 15.16
N ASP A 298 4.41 -9.70 14.41
CA ASP A 298 5.49 -10.24 13.58
C ASP A 298 5.73 -9.37 12.33
N TYR A 299 4.72 -8.57 11.96
CA TYR A 299 4.71 -7.79 10.73
C TYR A 299 4.72 -6.28 10.97
N GLU A 300 4.23 -5.80 12.11
CA GLU A 300 4.19 -4.38 12.41
C GLU A 300 5.58 -3.74 12.52
N LEU A 301 5.74 -2.60 11.86
CA LEU A 301 6.93 -1.76 11.95
C LEU A 301 6.69 -0.65 12.96
N GLY A 302 7.51 -0.62 14.01
CA GLY A 302 7.51 0.45 15.01
C GLY A 302 8.94 0.91 15.31
N TYR A 303 9.08 2.14 15.79
CA TYR A 303 10.33 2.54 16.43
C TYR A 303 10.45 1.77 17.73
N LYS A 304 11.59 1.12 17.96
CA LYS A 304 11.93 0.65 19.30
C LYS A 304 12.08 1.89 20.18
N THR A 305 11.23 2.05 21.18
CA THR A 305 11.49 3.00 22.27
C THR A 305 12.69 2.47 23.02
N THR A 306 13.86 3.04 22.78
CA THR A 306 14.96 2.95 23.74
C THR A 306 14.52 3.76 24.95
N ASN A 307 14.17 3.06 26.03
CA ASN A 307 14.12 3.66 27.36
C ASN A 307 15.52 4.09 27.78
#